data_AF-E9I0V8-F1
#
_entry.id   AF-E9I0V8-F1
#
_cell.length_a   1.000
_cell.length_b   1.000
_cell.length_c   1.000
_cell.angle_alpha   90.00
_cell.angle_beta   90.00
_cell.angle_gamma   90.00
#
_symmetry.space_group_name_H-M   'P 1'
#
loop_
_entity.id
_entity.type
_entity.pdbx_description
1 polymer ?
#
loop_
_entity_poly.entity_id
_entity_poly.type
_entity_poly.pdbx_seq_one_letter_code
_entity_poly.pdbx_strand_id
1 'polypeptide(L)'
;GHGGFYGCERCVQKGEKVGGSMTFPATNSDLRSNMSFRQTKNKQHHQGTSSFTELNIDMIHGFPLDYMHLVCLGVMKKLLLLWRGEKGKATDRR
;
A
#
# COMPACT_ATOMS: atom_id res chain seq x y z
N GLY A 1 -1.42 -0.18 -8.16
CA GLY A 1 0.02 -0.07 -7.88
C GLY A 1 0.19 -0.17 -6.38
N HIS A 2 1.14 -0.97 -5.90
CA HIS A 2 1.49 -1.13 -4.47
C HIS A 2 3.00 -1.42 -4.35
N GLY A 3 3.81 -0.64 -5.09
CA GLY A 3 5.26 -0.83 -5.17
C GLY A 3 6.07 0.37 -4.71
N GLY A 4 5.40 1.43 -4.24
CA GLY A 4 6.06 2.64 -3.76
C GLY A 4 6.64 2.45 -2.37
N PHE A 5 7.81 3.04 -2.12
CA PHE A 5 8.46 2.99 -0.81
C PHE A 5 7.62 3.61 0.31
N TYR A 6 6.66 4.49 0.03
CA TYR A 6 5.78 5.07 1.05
C TYR A 6 4.32 4.65 0.84
N GLY A 7 4.11 3.45 0.29
CA GLY A 7 2.81 2.96 -0.17
C GLY A 7 1.91 2.31 0.88
N CYS A 8 2.35 2.15 2.13
CA CYS A 8 1.46 1.66 3.19
C CYS A 8 0.26 2.62 3.31
N GLU A 9 -0.96 2.11 3.43
CA GLU A 9 -2.17 2.94 3.49
C GLU A 9 -2.51 3.34 4.94
N ARG A 10 -2.17 2.50 5.92
CA ARG A 10 -2.55 2.70 7.33
C ARG A 10 -1.46 3.33 8.20
N CYS A 11 -0.19 3.07 7.93
CA CYS A 11 0.92 3.50 8.79
C CYS A 11 1.93 4.39 8.07
N VAL A 12 2.47 5.38 8.77
CA VAL A 12 3.55 6.24 8.30
C VAL A 12 4.87 5.49 8.43
N GLN A 13 5.18 4.71 7.40
CA GLN A 13 6.44 3.98 7.31
C GLN A 13 6.97 3.93 5.88
N LYS A 14 8.29 3.81 5.77
CA LYS A 14 8.97 3.48 4.54
C LYS A 14 9.04 1.96 4.42
N GLY A 15 8.59 1.43 3.29
CA GLY A 15 8.70 0.03 2.93
C GLY A 15 10.10 -0.34 2.46
N GLU A 16 10.37 -1.63 2.48
CA GLU A 16 11.62 -2.25 2.07
C GLU A 16 11.37 -3.37 1.07
N LYS A 17 12.33 -3.61 0.18
CA LYS A 17 12.23 -4.70 -0.80
C LYS A 17 12.83 -5.98 -0.22
N VAL A 18 12.00 -6.97 0.03
CA VAL A 18 12.39 -8.32 0.49
C VAL A 18 12.04 -9.33 -0.60
N GLY A 19 13.02 -10.06 -1.11
CA GLY A 19 12.81 -11.06 -2.17
C GLY A 19 12.16 -10.48 -3.43
N GLY A 20 12.52 -9.25 -3.81
CA GLY A 20 11.96 -8.53 -4.95
C GLY A 20 10.55 -7.96 -4.74
N SER A 21 9.96 -8.12 -3.56
CA SER A 21 8.63 -7.59 -3.21
C SER A 21 8.72 -6.43 -2.22
N MET A 22 7.90 -5.41 -2.40
CA MET A 22 7.79 -4.32 -1.42
C MET A 22 7.04 -4.83 -0.17
N THR A 23 7.59 -4.56 1.00
CA THR A 23 7.06 -4.96 2.32
C THR A 23 7.10 -3.80 3.29
N PHE A 24 6.27 -3.83 4.33
CA PHE A 24 6.12 -2.78 5.34
C PHE A 24 6.19 -3.45 6.72
N PRO A 25 7.39 -3.81 7.20
CA PRO A 25 7.56 -4.71 8.36
C PRO A 25 7.43 -4.00 9.71
N ALA A 26 7.42 -2.66 9.74
CA ALA A 26 7.41 -1.94 11.01
C ALA A 26 6.09 -2.19 11.75
N THR A 27 6.21 -2.77 12.95
CA THR A 27 5.08 -3.09 13.84
C THR A 27 4.72 -1.93 14.76
N ASN A 28 5.68 -1.06 15.08
CA ASN A 28 5.48 0.14 15.89
C ASN A 28 5.71 1.39 15.04
N SER A 29 4.73 1.71 14.19
CA SER A 29 4.75 2.86 13.29
C SER A 29 3.52 3.71 13.52
N ASP A 30 3.67 5.02 13.45
CA ASP A 30 2.57 5.96 13.60
C ASP A 30 1.44 5.65 12.62
N LEU A 31 0.21 5.63 13.13
CA LEU A 31 -0.98 5.48 12.30
C LEU A 31 -1.29 6.78 11.55
N ARG A 32 -1.74 6.65 10.30
CA ARG A 32 -2.31 7.77 9.58
C ARG A 32 -3.67 8.11 10.18
N SER A 33 -3.88 9.40 10.40
CA SER A 33 -5.18 9.97 10.73
C SER A 33 -5.72 10.81 9.56
N ASN A 34 -7.03 10.97 9.51
CA ASN A 34 -7.71 11.85 8.55
C ASN A 34 -7.06 13.26 8.51
N MET A 35 -6.77 13.83 9.68
CA MET A 35 -6.10 15.13 9.79
C MET A 35 -4.68 15.13 9.25
N SER A 36 -3.87 14.11 9.60
CA SER A 36 -2.48 14.02 9.11
C SER A 36 -2.41 13.89 7.58
N PHE A 37 -3.37 13.20 6.97
CA PHE A 37 -3.47 13.01 5.53
C PHE A 37 -3.89 14.31 4.83
N ARG A 38 -4.91 15.01 5.34
CA ARG A 38 -5.37 16.30 4.81
C ARG A 38 -4.31 17.39 4.90
N GLN A 39 -3.53 17.39 5.98
CA GLN A 39 -2.39 18.28 6.15
C GLN A 39 -1.17 17.86 5.33
N THR A 40 -1.24 16.74 4.60
CA THR A 40 -0.15 16.20 3.78
C THR A 40 1.17 16.01 4.55
N LYS A 41 1.09 15.61 5.83
CA LYS A 41 2.29 15.48 6.70
C LYS A 41 3.31 14.49 6.13
N ASN A 42 2.86 13.43 5.46
CA ASN A 42 3.71 12.46 4.80
C ASN A 42 3.78 12.73 3.28
N LYS A 43 4.54 13.74 2.87
CA LYS A 43 4.61 14.19 1.47
C LYS A 43 4.97 13.08 0.48
N GLN A 44 5.86 12.14 0.84
CA GLN A 44 6.26 11.06 -0.08
C GLN A 44 5.15 10.03 -0.34
N HIS A 45 4.12 9.97 0.50
CA HIS A 45 2.94 9.14 0.27
C HIS A 45 1.97 9.79 -0.72
N HIS A 46 1.92 11.13 -0.79
CA HIS A 46 1.02 11.85 -1.68
C HIS A 46 1.63 11.96 -3.09
N GLN A 47 0.92 11.43 -4.08
CA GLN A 47 1.25 11.64 -5.50
C GLN A 47 0.54 12.88 -6.09
N GLY A 48 -0.29 13.53 -5.29
CA GLY A 48 -1.09 14.70 -5.65
C GLY A 48 -2.20 14.92 -4.61
N THR A 49 -3.00 15.96 -4.83
CA THR A 49 -4.20 16.24 -4.02
C THR A 49 -5.40 15.53 -4.63
N SER A 50 -6.13 14.77 -3.81
CA SER A 50 -7.36 14.10 -4.25
C SER A 50 -8.56 15.01 -4.01
N SER A 51 -9.48 15.12 -4.97
CA SER A 51 -10.75 15.87 -4.81
C SER A 51 -11.60 15.34 -3.64
N PHE A 52 -11.43 14.09 -3.24
CA PHE A 52 -12.10 13.54 -2.05
C PHE A 52 -11.68 14.23 -0.75
N THR A 53 -10.52 14.90 -0.73
CA THR A 53 -10.11 15.72 0.42
C THR A 53 -10.98 16.97 0.60
N GLU A 54 -11.79 17.37 -0.36
CA GLU A 54 -12.74 18.47 -0.22
C GLU A 54 -14.04 18.04 0.48
N LEU A 55 -14.37 16.75 0.42
CA LEU A 55 -15.55 16.17 1.06
C LEU A 55 -15.29 15.90 2.54
N ASN A 56 -16.34 15.90 3.36
CA ASN A 56 -16.25 15.57 4.79
C ASN A 56 -16.29 14.06 5.03
N ILE A 57 -15.35 13.33 4.44
CA ILE A 57 -15.18 11.88 4.58
C ILE A 57 -13.82 11.60 5.23
N ASP A 58 -13.74 10.55 6.05
CA ASP A 58 -12.47 10.11 6.62
C ASP A 58 -11.59 9.49 5.53
N MET A 59 -10.45 10.12 5.24
CA MET A 59 -9.56 9.69 4.15
C MET A 59 -8.83 8.37 4.43
N ILE A 60 -8.81 7.89 5.67
CA ILE A 60 -8.11 6.67 6.07
C ILE A 60 -9.08 5.51 6.29
N HIS A 61 -10.23 5.78 6.92
CA HIS A 61 -11.22 4.76 7.29
C HIS A 61 -12.43 4.71 6.37
N GLY A 62 -12.67 5.76 5.57
CA GLY A 62 -13.77 5.79 4.59
C GLY A 62 -13.58 4.84 3.42
N PHE A 63 -12.34 4.36 3.19
CA PHE A 63 -12.00 3.43 2.12
C PHE A 63 -11.54 2.10 2.73
N PRO A 64 -12.37 1.05 2.69
CA PRO A 64 -11.99 -0.25 3.21
C PRO A 64 -10.90 -0.89 2.35
N LEU A 65 -9.98 -1.60 3.01
CA LEU A 65 -9.00 -2.43 2.34
C LEU A 65 -9.72 -3.64 1.73
N ASP A 66 -9.76 -3.71 0.40
CA ASP A 66 -10.52 -4.73 -0.30
C ASP A 66 -9.81 -6.10 -0.26
N TYR A 67 -10.43 -7.05 0.42
CA TYR A 67 -9.91 -8.42 0.60
C TYR A 67 -9.72 -9.15 -0.73
N MET A 68 -10.60 -8.93 -1.72
CA MET A 68 -10.48 -9.59 -3.03
C MET A 68 -9.19 -9.18 -3.74
N HIS A 69 -8.87 -7.88 -3.80
CA HIS A 69 -7.67 -7.40 -4.47
C HIS A 69 -6.40 -7.69 -3.68
N LEU A 70 -6.43 -7.51 -2.36
CA LEU A 70 -5.24 -7.66 -1.53
C LEU A 70 -4.87 -9.14 -1.31
N VAL A 71 -5.85 -9.97 -0.94
CA VAL A 71 -5.59 -11.36 -0.55
C VAL A 71 -5.83 -12.29 -1.72
N CYS A 72 -7.04 -12.35 -2.26
CA CYS A 72 -7.38 -13.33 -3.29
C CYS A 72 -6.60 -13.11 -4.59
N LEU A 73 -6.48 -11.87 -5.07
CA LEU A 73 -5.76 -11.56 -6.30
C LEU A 73 -4.28 -11.27 -6.06
N GLY A 74 -3.93 -10.66 -4.93
CA GLY A 74 -2.55 -10.31 -4.58
C GLY A 74 -1.77 -11.50 -4.01
N VAL A 75 -2.08 -11.88 -2.77
CA VAL A 75 -1.33 -12.91 -2.01
C VAL A 75 -1.52 -14.30 -2.61
N MET A 76 -2.76 -14.75 -2.85
CA MET A 76 -3.01 -16.12 -3.30
C MET A 76 -2.40 -16.37 -4.68
N LYS A 77 -2.47 -15.39 -5.59
CA LYS A 77 -1.78 -15.48 -6.88
C LYS A 77 -0.28 -15.71 -6.69
N LYS A 78 0.37 -14.94 -5.82
CA LYS A 78 1.81 -15.07 -5.56
C LYS A 78 2.16 -16.44 -4.97
N LEU A 79 1.36 -16.95 -4.03
CA LEU A 79 1.54 -18.29 -3.44
C LEU A 79 1.40 -19.39 -4.50
N LEU A 80 0.36 -19.34 -5.34
CA LEU A 80 0.14 -20.33 -6.40
C LEU A 80 1.27 -20.36 -7.44
N LEU A 81 1.80 -19.19 -7.81
CA LEU A 81 2.99 -19.12 -8.69
C LEU A 81 4.20 -19.79 -8.04
N LEU A 82 4.44 -19.48 -6.77
CA LEU A 82 5.58 -20.01 -6.00
C LEU A 82 5.48 -21.54 -5.84
N TRP A 83 4.31 -22.08 -5.52
CA TRP A 83 4.09 -23.52 -5.37
C TRP A 83 4.20 -24.29 -6.68
N ARG A 84 3.84 -23.67 -7.81
CA ARG A 84 4.02 -24.26 -9.13
C ARG A 84 5.49 -24.26 -9.60
N GLY A 85 6.41 -23.70 -8.80
CA GLY A 85 7.82 -23.55 -9.18
C GLY A 85 8.03 -22.51 -10.28
N GLU A 86 7.02 -21.71 -10.61
CA GLU A 86 7.18 -20.59 -11.51
C GLU A 86 7.92 -19.49 -10.77
N LYS A 87 9.11 -19.13 -11.25
CA LYS A 87 9.74 -17.88 -10.84
C LYS A 87 8.80 -16.77 -11.29
N GLY A 88 8.04 -16.22 -10.34
CA GLY A 88 7.17 -15.09 -10.62
C GLY A 88 7.99 -14.06 -11.39
N LYS A 89 7.63 -13.81 -12.66
CA LYS A 89 8.30 -12.78 -13.43
C LYS A 89 8.19 -11.53 -12.57
N ALA A 90 9.33 -11.02 -12.09
CA ALA A 90 9.38 -9.67 -11.58
C ALA A 90 8.69 -8.84 -12.66
N THR A 91 7.53 -8.28 -12.34
CA THR A 91 6.73 -7.55 -13.31
C THR A 91 7.59 -6.38 -13.76
N ASP A 92 8.30 -6.58 -14.87
CA ASP A 92 8.92 -5.55 -15.67
C ASP A 92 7.79 -4.64 -16.10
N ARG A 93 7.70 -3.49 -15.45
CA ARG A 93 6.80 -2.41 -15.84
C ARG A 93 7.69 -1.36 -16.48
N ARG A 94 7.76 -1.40 -17.82
CA ARG A 94 7.87 -0.19 -18.63
C ARG A 94 6.77 0.79 -18.25
#